data_AF-A0A4S8RQ20-F1
#
_entry.id   AF-A0A4S8RQ20-F1
#
_cell.length_a   1.000
_cell.length_b   1.000
_cell.length_c   1.000
_cell.angle_alpha   90.00
_cell.angle_beta   90.00
_cell.angle_gamma   90.00
#
_symmetry.space_group_name_H-M   'P 1'
#
loop_
_entity.id
_entity.type
_entity.pdbx_description
1 polymer ?
#
loop_
_entity_poly.entity_id
_entity_poly.type
_entity_poly.pdbx_seq_one_letter_code
_entity_poly.pdbx_strand_id
1 'polypeptide(L)'
;MDSFIGIRFKKETAKRFQAFSRTHFKTHTEAMETILDFFHYNEISPKENFGPTGRTIEAKLLKRINAVIAIMRDVEKTQTKPTVAMLQSLFEVDEPKKKPLILEKKYAEEKQEVKFREKKNTTNEL
;
A
#
# COMPACT_ATOMS: atom_id res chain seq x y z
N MET A 1 37.19 5.68 -17.34
CA MET A 1 36.60 6.96 -16.91
C MET A 1 35.42 7.20 -17.79
N ASP A 2 34.25 7.44 -17.21
CA ASP A 2 33.07 7.76 -18.01
C ASP A 2 33.28 9.11 -18.70
N SER A 3 32.96 9.16 -20.00
CA SER A 3 33.03 10.38 -20.77
C SER A 3 31.84 11.27 -20.42
N PHE A 4 32.10 12.43 -19.82
CA PHE A 4 31.06 13.40 -19.53
C PHE A 4 30.61 14.14 -20.80
N ILE A 5 29.31 14.32 -20.94
CA ILE A 5 28.71 15.11 -22.02
C ILE A 5 28.16 16.40 -21.43
N GLY A 6 28.43 17.52 -22.11
CA GLY A 6 27.91 18.84 -21.72
C GLY A 6 26.51 19.09 -22.27
N ILE A 7 25.53 19.26 -21.39
CA ILE A 7 24.16 19.68 -21.74
C ILE A 7 23.96 21.13 -21.32
N ARG A 8 23.41 21.95 -22.22
CA ARG A 8 23.15 23.37 -21.95
C ARG A 8 21.74 23.57 -21.40
N PHE A 9 21.66 24.17 -20.20
CA PHE A 9 20.40 24.56 -19.56
C PHE A 9 20.31 26.08 -19.41
N LYS A 10 19.07 26.61 -19.35
CA LYS A 10 18.86 27.98 -18.86
C LYS A 10 19.38 28.07 -17.43
N LYS A 11 20.02 29.19 -17.09
CA LYS A 11 20.67 29.42 -15.79
C LYS A 11 19.74 29.14 -14.60
N GLU A 12 18.50 29.61 -14.67
CA GLU A 12 17.52 29.43 -13.59
C GLU A 12 17.09 27.96 -13.43
N THR A 13 16.92 27.22 -14.54
CA THR A 13 16.65 25.79 -14.51
C THR A 13 17.83 25.01 -13.94
N ALA A 14 19.06 25.35 -14.33
CA ALA A 14 20.28 24.73 -13.84
C ALA A 14 20.43 24.92 -12.31
N LYS A 15 20.18 26.13 -11.80
CA LYS A 15 20.21 26.41 -10.36
C LYS A 15 19.20 25.57 -9.58
N ARG A 16 17.95 25.46 -10.08
CA ARG A 16 16.91 24.64 -9.46
C ARG A 16 17.32 23.18 -9.38
N PHE A 17 17.86 22.63 -10.48
CA PHE A 17 18.35 21.25 -10.51
C PHE A 17 19.55 21.04 -9.58
N GLN A 18 20.51 21.97 -9.55
CA GLN A 18 21.66 21.90 -8.66
C GLN A 18 21.26 21.92 -7.19
N ALA A 19 20.30 22.78 -6.81
CA ALA A 19 19.76 22.82 -5.46
C ALA A 19 19.10 21.49 -5.09
N PHE A 20 18.18 20.99 -5.92
CA PHE A 20 17.52 19.70 -5.72
C PHE A 20 18.52 18.54 -5.58
N SER A 21 19.46 18.45 -6.52
CA SER A 21 20.45 17.37 -6.54
C SER A 21 21.34 17.40 -5.30
N ARG A 22 21.78 18.58 -4.83
CA ARG A 22 22.60 18.70 -3.61
C ARG A 22 21.83 18.35 -2.33
N THR A 23 20.51 18.53 -2.33
CA THR A 23 19.68 18.21 -1.15
C THR A 23 19.40 16.71 -1.03
N HIS A 24 19.21 16.01 -2.15
CA HIS A 24 18.71 14.63 -2.14
C HIS A 24 19.74 13.58 -2.57
N PHE A 25 20.81 13.97 -3.27
CA PHE A 25 21.75 13.04 -3.91
C PHE A 25 23.20 13.44 -3.67
N LYS A 26 24.12 12.50 -3.91
CA LYS A 26 25.57 12.76 -3.77
C LYS A 26 26.14 13.38 -5.05
N THR A 27 25.62 13.00 -6.21
CA THR A 27 26.10 13.52 -7.51
C THR A 27 24.96 14.01 -8.40
N HIS A 28 25.29 14.91 -9.34
CA HIS A 28 24.35 15.40 -10.34
C HIS A 28 23.94 14.32 -11.36
N THR A 29 24.84 13.38 -11.66
CA THR A 29 24.55 12.23 -12.54
C THR A 29 23.53 11.32 -11.90
N GLU A 30 23.75 10.90 -10.65
CA GLU A 30 22.82 10.03 -9.89
C GLU A 30 21.43 10.66 -9.75
N ALA A 31 21.37 11.98 -9.48
CA ALA A 31 20.11 12.69 -9.42
C ALA A 31 19.35 12.66 -10.76
N MET A 32 20.06 12.82 -11.88
CA MET A 32 19.45 12.79 -13.22
C MET A 32 18.97 11.38 -13.56
N GLU A 33 19.79 10.36 -13.34
CA GLU A 33 19.44 8.95 -13.54
C GLU A 33 18.19 8.57 -12.74
N THR A 34 18.18 8.89 -11.45
CA THR A 34 17.03 8.58 -10.58
C THR A 34 15.74 9.26 -11.06
N ILE A 35 15.82 10.50 -11.55
CA ILE A 35 14.65 11.20 -12.10
C ILE A 35 14.16 10.49 -13.37
N LEU A 36 15.06 10.10 -14.27
CA LEU A 36 14.71 9.41 -15.52
C LEU A 36 14.08 8.05 -15.24
N ASP A 37 14.70 7.28 -14.35
CA ASP A 37 14.22 5.97 -13.90
C ASP A 37 12.87 6.08 -13.20
N PHE A 38 12.67 7.10 -12.38
CA PHE A 38 11.38 7.34 -11.73
C PHE A 38 10.26 7.48 -12.75
N PHE A 39 10.44 8.29 -13.80
CA PHE A 39 9.40 8.44 -14.82
C PHE A 39 9.26 7.19 -15.70
N HIS A 40 10.37 6.52 -16.00
CA HIS A 40 10.36 5.32 -16.83
C HIS A 40 9.65 4.15 -16.14
N TYR A 41 10.06 3.78 -14.93
CA TYR A 41 9.53 2.62 -14.22
C TYR A 41 8.12 2.82 -13.67
N ASN A 42 7.75 4.06 -13.32
CA ASN A 42 6.40 4.35 -12.87
C ASN A 42 5.43 4.62 -14.02
N GLU A 43 5.92 4.63 -15.28
CA GLU A 43 5.13 4.98 -16.47
C GLU A 43 4.37 6.32 -16.33
N ILE A 44 4.97 7.25 -15.58
CA ILE A 44 4.40 8.55 -15.27
C ILE A 44 4.93 9.58 -16.25
N SER A 45 4.02 10.34 -16.87
CA SER A 45 4.42 11.48 -17.70
C SER A 45 4.92 12.65 -16.83
N PRO A 46 6.12 13.21 -17.11
CA PRO A 46 6.61 14.42 -16.43
C PRO A 46 5.73 15.67 -16.65
N LYS A 47 4.79 15.60 -17.60
CA LYS A 47 3.84 16.68 -17.90
C LYS A 47 2.52 16.53 -17.15
N GLU A 48 2.28 15.38 -16.53
CA GLU A 48 1.07 15.14 -15.76
C GLU A 48 1.23 15.69 -14.34
N ASN A 49 0.25 16.48 -13.91
CA ASN A 49 0.20 17.00 -12.55
C ASN A 49 -0.58 16.03 -11.67
N PHE A 50 0.12 15.27 -10.82
CA PHE A 50 -0.47 14.29 -9.89
C PHE A 50 -1.18 14.91 -8.68
N GLY A 51 -1.56 16.20 -8.79
CA GLY A 51 -2.18 16.95 -7.72
C GLY A 51 -1.29 17.09 -6.47
N PRO A 52 -1.82 17.67 -5.39
CA PRO A 52 -1.04 17.96 -4.18
C PRO A 52 -0.60 16.71 -3.42
N THR A 53 -1.11 15.52 -3.73
CA THR A 53 -0.66 14.27 -3.11
C THR A 53 -1.15 13.07 -3.91
N GLY A 54 -0.28 12.09 -4.21
CA GLY A 54 -0.67 10.79 -4.77
C GLY A 54 -1.76 10.07 -3.95
N ARG A 55 -1.94 10.46 -2.68
CA ARG A 55 -3.08 10.07 -1.82
C ARG A 55 -4.45 10.38 -2.42
N THR A 56 -4.58 11.43 -3.23
CA THR A 56 -5.86 11.73 -3.91
C THR A 56 -6.17 10.71 -5.02
N ILE A 57 -5.14 10.17 -5.66
CA ILE A 57 -5.27 9.09 -6.65
C ILE A 57 -5.60 7.79 -5.94
N GLU A 58 -4.91 7.50 -4.83
CA GLU A 58 -5.20 6.35 -3.96
C GLU A 58 -6.66 6.36 -3.47
N ALA A 59 -7.15 7.50 -2.97
CA ALA A 59 -8.53 7.65 -2.53
C ALA A 59 -9.55 7.47 -3.67
N LYS A 60 -9.25 7.96 -4.88
CA LYS A 60 -10.09 7.73 -6.07
C LYS A 60 -10.08 6.26 -6.49
N LEU A 61 -8.93 5.60 -6.45
CA LEU A 61 -8.80 4.18 -6.78
C LEU A 61 -9.53 3.30 -5.77
N LEU A 62 -9.40 3.60 -4.47
CA LEU A 62 -10.09 2.89 -3.40
C LEU A 62 -11.62 2.99 -3.53
N LYS A 63 -12.13 4.17 -3.91
CA LYS A 63 -13.56 4.35 -4.25
C LYS A 63 -13.98 3.49 -5.45
N ARG A 64 -13.16 3.43 -6.51
CA ARG A 64 -13.43 2.60 -7.69
C ARG A 64 -13.45 1.10 -7.34
N ILE A 65 -12.50 0.63 -6.54
CA ILE A 65 -12.45 -0.77 -6.08
C ILE A 65 -13.70 -1.12 -5.26
N ASN A 66 -14.09 -0.26 -4.31
CA ASN A 66 -15.30 -0.47 -3.52
C ASN A 66 -16.57 -0.54 -4.38
N ALA A 67 -16.65 0.27 -5.44
CA ALA A 67 -17.76 0.21 -6.40
C ALA A 67 -17.76 -1.11 -7.19
N VAL A 68 -16.60 -1.58 -7.66
CA VAL A 68 -16.49 -2.89 -8.33
C VAL A 68 -16.88 -4.04 -7.40
N ILE A 69 -16.44 -4.03 -6.14
CA ILE A 69 -16.85 -5.02 -5.13
C ILE A 69 -18.37 -5.00 -4.93
N ALA A 70 -18.98 -3.80 -4.88
CA ALA A 70 -20.42 -3.67 -4.75
C ALA A 70 -21.16 -4.25 -5.95
N ILE A 71 -20.70 -3.98 -7.18
CA ILE A 71 -21.25 -4.55 -8.42
C ILE A 71 -21.11 -6.08 -8.41
N MET A 72 -19.93 -6.61 -8.11
CA MET A 72 -19.71 -8.07 -8.04
C MET A 72 -20.64 -8.72 -7.01
N ARG A 73 -20.82 -8.10 -5.83
CA ARG A 73 -21.73 -8.59 -4.79
C ARG A 73 -23.20 -8.53 -5.22
N ASP A 74 -23.58 -7.51 -6.01
CA ASP A 74 -24.93 -7.37 -6.54
C ASP A 74 -25.24 -8.45 -7.59
N VAL A 75 -24.32 -8.66 -8.54
CA VAL A 75 -24.38 -9.79 -9.50
C VAL A 75 -24.44 -11.12 -8.75
N GLU A 76 -23.66 -11.26 -7.68
CA GLU A 76 -23.63 -12.48 -6.87
C GLU A 76 -25.01 -12.80 -6.29
N LYS A 77 -25.69 -11.78 -5.74
CA LYS A 77 -27.00 -11.89 -5.08
C LYS A 77 -28.16 -12.03 -6.06
N THR A 78 -28.12 -11.32 -7.18
CA THR A 78 -29.26 -11.23 -8.11
C THR A 78 -29.27 -12.35 -9.14
N GLN A 79 -28.10 -12.80 -9.60
CA GLN A 79 -27.99 -13.79 -10.68
C GLN A 79 -27.45 -15.12 -10.15
N THR A 80 -26.20 -15.16 -9.70
CA THR A 80 -25.53 -16.44 -9.47
C THR A 80 -26.08 -17.22 -8.27
N LYS A 81 -26.41 -16.57 -7.15
CA LYS A 81 -26.96 -17.27 -5.96
C LYS A 81 -28.31 -17.91 -6.24
N PRO A 82 -29.30 -17.20 -6.79
CA PRO A 82 -30.57 -17.81 -7.20
C PRO A 82 -30.38 -18.93 -8.21
N THR A 83 -29.53 -18.76 -9.23
CA THR A 83 -29.29 -19.82 -10.22
C THR A 83 -28.67 -21.06 -9.60
N VAL A 84 -27.70 -20.91 -8.69
CA VAL A 84 -27.13 -22.05 -7.95
C VAL A 84 -28.19 -22.72 -7.08
N ALA A 85 -29.03 -21.96 -6.37
CA ALA A 85 -30.10 -22.51 -5.55
C ALA A 85 -31.16 -23.25 -6.38
N MET A 86 -31.51 -22.72 -7.56
CA MET A 86 -32.41 -23.38 -8.51
C MET A 86 -31.81 -24.68 -9.04
N LEU A 87 -30.53 -24.69 -9.43
CA LEU A 87 -29.85 -25.90 -9.88
C LEU A 87 -29.77 -26.94 -8.77
N GLN A 88 -29.45 -26.54 -7.53
CA GLN A 88 -29.45 -27.42 -6.37
C GLN A 88 -30.84 -28.02 -6.12
N SER A 89 -31.90 -27.22 -6.25
CA SER A 89 -33.28 -27.67 -6.11
C SER A 89 -33.69 -28.64 -7.22
N LEU A 90 -33.21 -28.44 -8.45
CA LEU A 90 -33.50 -29.33 -9.59
C LEU A 90 -32.77 -30.67 -9.52
N PHE A 91 -31.56 -30.69 -8.98
CA PHE A 91 -30.74 -31.90 -8.89
C PHE A 91 -30.83 -32.59 -7.51
N GLU A 92 -31.65 -32.08 -6.59
CA GLU A 92 -31.74 -32.54 -5.19
C GLU A 92 -30.35 -32.68 -4.51
N VAL A 93 -29.39 -31.86 -4.95
CA VAL A 93 -28.03 -31.88 -4.39
C VAL A 93 -28.07 -31.07 -3.11
N ASP A 94 -27.85 -31.74 -1.99
CA ASP A 94 -27.69 -31.12 -0.67
C ASP A 94 -26.77 -29.89 -0.76
N GLU A 95 -27.12 -28.82 -0.05
CA GLU A 95 -26.27 -27.63 0.02
C GLU A 95 -24.83 -28.04 0.32
N PRO A 96 -23.83 -27.56 -0.45
CA PRO A 96 -22.44 -27.88 -0.17
C PRO A 96 -22.12 -27.43 1.26
N LYS A 97 -21.79 -28.39 2.12
CA LYS A 97 -21.48 -28.15 3.54
C LYS A 97 -20.61 -26.91 3.67
N LYS A 98 -21.12 -25.88 4.37
CA LYS A 98 -20.38 -24.62 4.59
C LYS A 98 -19.01 -24.97 5.16
N LYS A 99 -17.97 -24.78 4.35
CA LYS A 99 -16.58 -24.94 4.81
C LYS A 99 -16.39 -23.97 5.97
N PRO A 100 -15.87 -24.41 7.13
CA PRO A 100 -15.69 -23.52 8.27
C PRO A 100 -14.81 -22.34 7.84
N LEU A 101 -15.25 -21.13 8.15
CA LEU A 101 -14.45 -19.92 7.96
C LEU A 101 -13.19 -20.08 8.80
N ILE A 102 -12.02 -20.14 8.16
CA ILE A 102 -10.72 -20.07 8.85
C ILE A 102 -10.56 -18.62 9.29
N LEU A 103 -11.08 -18.30 10.47
CA LEU A 103 -10.82 -17.03 11.14
C LEU A 103 -9.44 -17.12 11.79
N GLU A 104 -8.49 -16.30 11.34
CA GLU A 104 -7.27 -16.07 12.11
C GLU A 104 -7.68 -15.61 13.50
N LYS A 105 -7.38 -16.42 14.52
CA LYS A 105 -7.45 -15.97 15.91
C LYS A 105 -6.49 -14.80 16.04
N LYS A 106 -7.02 -13.58 16.03
CA LYS A 106 -6.30 -12.45 16.61
C LYS A 106 -6.11 -12.80 18.08
N TYR A 107 -4.92 -13.30 18.42
CA TYR A 107 -4.46 -13.33 19.79
C TYR A 107 -4.48 -11.88 20.25
N ALA A 108 -5.52 -11.51 20.99
CA ALA A 108 -5.43 -10.36 21.85
C ALA A 108 -4.23 -10.65 22.74
N GLU A 109 -3.21 -9.80 22.67
CA GLU A 109 -2.12 -9.80 23.65
C GLU A 109 -2.78 -9.64 25.02
N GLU A 110 -2.98 -10.76 25.71
CA GLU A 110 -3.26 -10.76 27.13
C GLU A 110 -2.05 -10.07 27.75
N LYS A 111 -2.22 -8.80 28.11
CA LYS A 111 -1.29 -8.09 28.98
C LYS A 111 -1.20 -8.93 30.25
N GLN A 112 -0.14 -9.72 30.36
CA GLN A 112 0.18 -10.45 31.57
C GLN A 112 0.33 -9.42 32.69
N GLU A 113 -0.69 -9.29 33.53
CA GLU A 113 -0.54 -8.64 34.82
C GLU A 113 0.47 -9.46 35.61
N VAL A 114 1.67 -8.90 35.78
CA VAL A 114 2.77 -9.52 36.51
C VAL A 114 2.33 -9.72 37.96
N LYS A 115 1.96 -10.95 38.33
CA LYS A 115 1.41 -11.30 39.65
C LYS A 115 2.43 -11.28 40.80
N PHE A 116 3.72 -11.00 40.53
CA PHE A 116 4.76 -11.03 41.55
C PHE A 116 5.74 -9.87 41.38
N ARG A 117 5.84 -9.02 42.41
CA ARG A 117 6.96 -8.10 42.62
C ARG A 117 7.72 -8.55 43.87
N GLU A 118 9.02 -8.78 43.72
CA GLU A 118 9.90 -9.05 44.87
C GLU A 118 9.88 -7.86 45.84
N LYS A 119 9.77 -8.15 47.14
CA LYS A 119 9.98 -7.17 48.19
C LYS A 119 11.48 -6.99 48.40
N LYS A 120 11.98 -5.76 48.23
CA LYS A 120 13.32 -5.39 48.69
C LYS A 120 13.29 -5.32 50.23
N ASN A 121 13.98 -6.24 50.89
CA ASN A 121 14.28 -6.12 52.32
C ASN A 121 15.36 -5.05 52.50
N THR A 122 15.00 -3.94 53.15
CA THR A 122 15.95 -3.02 53.77
C THR A 122 16.41 -3.63 55.08
N THR A 123 17.62 -4.21 55.10
CA THR A 123 18.32 -4.48 56.35
C THR A 123 19.33 -3.36 56.56
N ASN A 124 19.00 -2.46 57.50
CA ASN A 124 19.99 -1.64 58.18
C ASN A 124 20.83 -2.56 59.06
N GLU A 125 22.15 -2.51 58.93
CA GLU A 125 23.06 -2.82 60.04
C GLU A 125 24.06 -1.67 60.15
N LEU A 126 24.37 -1.34 61.41
CA LEU A 126 25.02 -0.14 61.93
C LEU A 126 26.46 0.07 61.45
#